data_AF-A0A9D6JQB4-F1
#
_entry.id   AF-A0A9D6JQB4-F1
#
_cell.length_a   1.000
_cell.length_b   1.000
_cell.length_c   1.000
_cell.angle_alpha   90.00
_cell.angle_beta   90.00
_cell.angle_gamma   90.00
#
_symmetry.space_group_name_H-M   'P 1'
#
loop_
_entity.id
_entity.type
_entity.pdbx_description
1 polymer ?
#
loop_
_entity_poly.entity_id
_entity_poly.type
_entity_poly.pdbx_seq_one_letter_code
_entity_poly.pdbx_strand_id
1 'polypeptide(L)'
;MEEAYAKLKELDRAKTEFFANVSHELRTPLTLILAPVESLLKENELKPHQVKNLNVICTNALRLLKLINQLLDLIKIDVGKLELHLSHVNVYHFLKEVEDSMSALAEQKNLKLSFQCEESLQAEFDRDQIEKVIFKLVYNAVKFTHPGGSIEVIARQVDEEVTTEEEKRTPSTPL
;
A
#
# COMPACT_ATOMS: atom_id res chain seq x y z
N MET A 1 -25.89 2.07 -26.40
CA MET A 1 -25.61 3.52 -26.24
C MET A 1 -26.00 3.97 -24.83
N GLU A 2 -27.15 3.56 -24.33
CA GLU A 2 -27.62 3.86 -22.96
C GLU A 2 -26.75 3.23 -21.85
N GLU A 3 -26.33 1.97 -22.02
CA GLU A 3 -25.38 1.31 -21.10
C GLU A 3 -24.00 2.00 -21.04
N ALA A 4 -23.49 2.47 -22.18
CA ALA A 4 -22.22 3.19 -22.24
C ALA A 4 -22.30 4.54 -21.52
N TYR A 5 -23.44 5.22 -21.62
CA TYR A 5 -23.71 6.47 -20.92
C TYR A 5 -23.86 6.26 -19.41
N ALA A 6 -24.52 5.17 -19.00
CA ALA A 6 -24.62 4.78 -17.59
C ALA A 6 -23.24 4.47 -16.98
N LYS A 7 -22.41 3.67 -17.66
CA LYS A 7 -21.03 3.39 -17.24
C LYS A 7 -20.16 4.65 -17.12
N LEU A 8 -20.29 5.59 -18.07
CA LEU A 8 -19.54 6.85 -18.03
C LEU A 8 -19.96 7.70 -16.81
N LYS A 9 -21.26 7.75 -16.52
CA LYS A 9 -21.80 8.49 -15.38
C LYS A 9 -21.40 7.86 -14.04
N GLU A 10 -21.33 6.54 -13.95
CA GLU A 10 -20.80 5.85 -12.77
C GLU A 10 -19.32 6.14 -12.55
N LEU A 11 -18.51 6.15 -13.62
CA LEU A 11 -17.10 6.51 -13.58
C LEU A 11 -16.89 7.96 -13.08
N ASP A 12 -17.63 8.92 -13.64
CA ASP A 12 -17.54 10.32 -13.21
C ASP A 12 -17.96 10.51 -11.74
N ARG A 13 -18.98 9.78 -11.30
CA ARG A 13 -19.42 9.79 -9.91
C ARG A 13 -18.33 9.22 -8.99
N ALA A 14 -17.77 8.07 -9.33
CA ALA A 14 -16.69 7.44 -8.56
C ALA A 14 -15.46 8.36 -8.46
N LYS A 15 -15.10 9.04 -9.57
CA LYS A 15 -14.03 10.03 -9.60
C LYS A 15 -14.29 11.22 -8.68
N THR A 16 -15.51 11.74 -8.70
CA THR A 16 -15.92 12.87 -7.85
C THR A 16 -15.88 12.48 -6.36
N GLU A 17 -16.43 11.32 -6.02
CA GLU A 17 -16.42 10.80 -4.64
C GLU A 17 -14.98 10.54 -4.16
N PHE A 18 -14.11 10.01 -5.03
CA PHE A 18 -12.68 9.84 -4.74
C PHE A 18 -12.00 11.18 -4.40
N PHE A 19 -12.16 12.22 -5.22
CA PHE A 19 -11.54 13.53 -4.96
C PHE A 19 -12.08 14.20 -3.68
N ALA A 20 -13.38 14.04 -3.39
CA ALA A 20 -13.97 14.53 -2.16
C ALA A 20 -13.32 13.83 -0.95
N ASN A 21 -13.22 12.50 -0.97
CA ASN A 21 -12.64 11.72 0.10
C ASN A 21 -11.16 12.06 0.34
N VAL A 22 -10.35 12.14 -0.72
CA VAL A 22 -8.94 12.57 -0.64
C VAL A 22 -8.84 13.96 -0.03
N SER A 23 -9.66 14.91 -0.47
CA SER A 23 -9.66 16.28 0.07
C SER A 23 -9.97 16.31 1.57
N HIS A 24 -10.89 15.47 2.03
CA HIS A 24 -11.22 15.34 3.45
C HIS A 24 -10.09 14.69 4.25
N GLU A 25 -9.50 13.61 3.74
CA GLU A 25 -8.40 12.90 4.42
C GLU A 25 -7.11 13.72 4.48
N LEU A 26 -6.86 14.63 3.54
CA LEU A 26 -5.73 15.57 3.59
C LEU A 26 -5.99 16.74 4.55
N ARG A 27 -7.23 17.22 4.66
CA ARG A 27 -7.59 18.36 5.51
C ARG A 27 -7.35 18.07 6.99
N THR A 28 -7.75 16.91 7.48
CA THR A 28 -7.61 16.53 8.89
C THR A 28 -6.16 16.56 9.41
N PRO A 29 -5.18 15.85 8.82
CA PRO A 29 -3.79 15.91 9.27
C PRO A 29 -3.19 17.31 9.10
N LEU A 30 -3.57 18.06 8.05
CA LEU A 30 -3.12 19.44 7.87
C LEU A 30 -3.63 20.36 9.00
N THR A 31 -4.89 20.25 9.38
CA THR A 31 -5.45 21.02 10.51
C THR A 31 -4.76 20.64 11.83
N LEU A 32 -4.47 19.36 12.05
CA LEU A 32 -3.75 18.87 13.23
C LEU A 32 -2.27 19.26 13.25
N ILE A 33 -1.68 19.67 12.11
CA ILE A 33 -0.36 20.30 12.02
C ILE A 33 -0.47 21.80 12.33
N LEU A 34 -1.37 22.51 11.66
CA LEU A 34 -1.47 23.96 11.73
C LEU A 34 -1.86 24.46 13.14
N ALA A 35 -2.84 23.83 13.79
CA ALA A 35 -3.32 24.27 15.10
C ALA A 35 -2.21 24.35 16.19
N PRO A 36 -1.38 23.30 16.40
CA PRO A 36 -0.27 23.40 17.34
C PRO A 36 0.84 24.34 16.85
N VAL A 37 1.12 24.42 15.53
CA VAL A 37 2.12 25.38 14.99
C VAL A 37 1.70 26.83 15.27
N GLU A 38 0.45 27.19 15.00
CA GLU A 38 -0.11 28.51 15.29
C GLU A 38 -0.09 28.83 16.79
N SER A 39 -0.32 27.84 17.65
CA SER A 39 -0.20 27.99 19.10
C SER A 39 1.24 28.27 19.52
N LEU A 40 2.22 27.56 18.94
CA LEU A 40 3.64 27.76 19.24
C LEU A 40 4.15 29.13 18.78
N LEU A 41 3.70 29.60 17.61
CA LEU A 41 4.06 30.92 17.07
C LEU A 41 3.55 32.10 17.92
N LYS A 42 2.56 31.88 18.80
CA LYS A 42 2.04 32.90 19.72
C LYS A 42 2.79 32.98 21.04
N GLU A 43 3.73 32.05 21.31
CA GLU A 43 4.54 32.03 22.53
C GLU A 43 5.94 32.59 22.27
N ASN A 44 6.47 33.41 23.19
CA ASN A 44 7.82 34.00 23.07
C ASN A 44 8.96 33.02 23.42
N GLU A 45 8.68 31.95 24.16
CA GLU A 45 9.68 30.94 24.58
C GLU A 45 9.09 29.54 24.54
N LEU A 46 9.91 28.56 24.14
CA LEU A 46 9.47 27.18 24.06
C LEU A 46 9.50 26.48 25.44
N LYS A 47 8.34 26.05 25.96
CA LYS A 47 8.21 25.33 27.22
C LYS A 47 8.38 23.80 27.03
N PRO A 48 8.83 23.04 28.05
CA PRO A 48 9.09 21.60 27.92
C PRO A 48 7.89 20.74 27.43
N HIS A 49 6.65 21.14 27.72
CA HIS A 49 5.45 20.43 27.26
C HIS A 49 5.21 20.56 25.74
N GLN A 50 5.84 21.52 25.08
CA GLN A 50 5.69 21.76 23.64
C GLN A 50 6.48 20.77 22.78
N VAL A 51 7.42 20.01 23.36
CA VAL A 51 8.06 18.86 22.69
C VAL A 51 7.01 17.79 22.32
N LYS A 52 5.97 17.60 23.13
CA LYS A 52 4.83 16.73 22.77
C LYS A 52 4.06 17.29 21.56
N ASN A 53 3.88 18.60 21.48
CA ASN A 53 3.20 19.25 20.35
C ASN A 53 4.01 19.09 19.04
N LEU A 54 5.34 19.18 19.12
CA LEU A 54 6.23 18.95 17.98
C LEU A 54 6.17 17.49 17.48
N ASN A 55 6.06 16.51 18.39
CA ASN A 55 5.85 15.10 18.01
C ASN A 55 4.49 14.89 17.31
N VAL A 56 3.43 15.54 17.77
CA VAL A 56 2.11 15.50 17.12
C VAL A 56 2.18 16.15 15.72
N ILE A 57 2.87 17.28 15.59
CA ILE A 57 3.10 17.94 14.29
C ILE A 57 3.85 17.01 13.34
N CYS A 58 4.99 16.46 13.76
CA CYS A 58 5.81 15.56 12.96
C CYS A 58 5.03 14.31 12.51
N THR A 59 4.28 13.70 13.43
CA THR A 59 3.45 12.52 13.12
C THR A 59 2.39 12.83 12.07
N ASN A 60 1.69 13.97 12.17
CA ASN A 60 0.68 14.33 11.19
C ASN A 60 1.28 14.77 9.85
N ALA A 61 2.45 15.40 9.84
CA ALA A 61 3.17 15.75 8.61
C ALA A 61 3.60 14.50 7.84
N LEU A 62 4.13 13.48 8.53
CA LEU A 62 4.47 12.19 7.92
C LEU A 62 3.24 11.46 7.37
N ARG A 63 2.09 11.54 8.06
CA ARG A 63 0.81 10.98 7.56
C ARG A 63 0.36 11.69 6.28
N LEU A 64 0.42 13.02 6.25
CA LEU A 64 0.04 13.81 5.07
C LEU A 64 0.95 13.48 3.88
N LEU A 65 2.26 13.41 4.09
CA LEU A 65 3.23 13.03 3.06
C LEU A 65 2.93 11.64 2.49
N LYS A 66 2.59 10.67 3.35
CA LYS A 66 2.20 9.33 2.91
C LYS A 66 0.94 9.34 2.02
N LEU A 67 -0.08 10.11 2.39
CA LEU A 67 -1.32 10.24 1.59
C LEU A 67 -1.05 10.88 0.22
N ILE A 68 -0.20 11.92 0.18
CA ILE A 68 0.19 12.58 -1.08
C ILE A 68 0.93 11.58 -1.99
N ASN A 69 1.88 10.81 -1.44
CA ASN A 69 2.61 9.81 -2.22
C ASN A 69 1.69 8.72 -2.77
N GLN A 70 0.73 8.25 -1.99
CA GLN A 70 -0.27 7.28 -2.44
C GLN A 70 -1.15 7.83 -3.57
N LEU A 71 -1.54 9.11 -3.50
CA LEU A 71 -2.29 9.77 -4.56
C LEU A 71 -1.47 9.89 -5.85
N LEU A 72 -0.19 10.28 -5.74
CA LEU A 72 0.71 10.40 -6.89
C LEU A 72 0.96 9.04 -7.55
N ASP A 73 1.15 7.98 -6.76
CA ASP A 73 1.31 6.62 -7.27
C ASP A 73 0.04 6.15 -8.01
N LEU A 74 -1.17 6.45 -7.48
CA LEU A 74 -2.42 6.15 -8.16
C LEU A 74 -2.57 6.89 -9.50
N ILE A 75 -2.23 8.18 -9.55
CA ILE A 75 -2.31 8.98 -10.78
C ILE A 75 -1.33 8.42 -11.84
N LYS A 76 -0.14 7.95 -11.44
CA LYS A 76 0.80 7.31 -12.37
C LYS A 76 0.24 6.02 -12.95
N ILE A 77 -0.44 5.22 -12.13
CA ILE A 77 -1.11 3.99 -12.58
C ILE A 77 -2.24 4.31 -13.57
N ASP A 78 -3.13 5.25 -13.24
CA ASP A 78 -4.30 5.59 -14.08
C ASP A 78 -3.93 6.16 -15.45
N VAL A 79 -2.81 6.89 -15.55
CA VAL A 79 -2.34 7.48 -16.81
C VAL A 79 -1.43 6.50 -17.59
N GLY A 80 -1.25 5.27 -17.08
CA GLY A 80 -0.37 4.26 -17.70
C GLY A 80 1.10 4.66 -17.73
N LYS A 81 1.52 5.58 -16.84
CA LYS A 81 2.88 6.14 -16.76
C LYS A 81 3.71 5.53 -15.64
N LEU A 82 3.20 4.50 -14.97
CA LEU A 82 4.01 3.72 -14.05
C LEU A 82 4.93 2.82 -14.89
N GLU A 83 6.16 3.28 -15.09
CA GLU A 83 7.22 2.44 -15.64
C GLU A 83 7.73 1.52 -14.53
N LEU A 84 7.65 0.20 -14.77
CA LEU A 84 8.23 -0.80 -13.89
C LEU A 84 9.70 -1.01 -14.25
N HIS A 85 10.58 -0.92 -13.26
CA HIS A 85 11.99 -1.22 -13.42
C HIS A 85 12.25 -2.65 -12.96
N LEU A 86 11.99 -3.60 -13.86
CA LEU A 86 12.17 -5.02 -13.60
C LEU A 86 13.66 -5.34 -13.37
N SER A 87 13.92 -6.17 -12.37
CA SER A 87 15.25 -6.68 -12.06
C SER A 87 15.17 -8.13 -11.58
N HIS A 88 16.22 -8.90 -11.81
CA HIS A 88 16.33 -10.25 -11.25
C HIS A 88 16.65 -10.16 -9.76
N VAL A 89 15.75 -10.67 -8.92
CA VAL A 89 15.84 -10.55 -7.46
C VAL A 89 15.82 -11.94 -6.83
N ASN A 90 16.75 -12.17 -5.90
CA ASN A 90 16.66 -13.29 -4.97
C ASN A 90 15.54 -12.99 -3.97
N VAL A 91 14.44 -13.73 -4.06
CA VAL A 91 13.22 -13.48 -3.29
C VAL A 91 13.44 -13.71 -1.80
N TYR A 92 14.26 -14.70 -1.44
CA TYR A 92 14.57 -14.99 -0.04
C TYR A 92 15.28 -13.82 0.65
N HIS A 93 16.36 -13.30 0.05
CA HIS A 93 17.07 -12.15 0.61
C HIS A 93 16.19 -10.91 0.67
N PHE A 94 15.42 -10.65 -0.38
CA PHE A 94 14.47 -9.54 -0.41
C PHE A 94 13.44 -9.64 0.73
N LEU A 95 12.78 -10.79 0.89
CA LEU A 95 11.80 -10.99 1.96
C LEU A 95 12.43 -10.92 3.35
N LYS A 96 13.69 -11.31 3.49
CA LYS A 96 14.41 -11.21 4.76
C LYS A 96 14.60 -9.75 5.19
N GLU A 97 14.96 -8.87 4.26
CA GLU A 97 15.04 -7.43 4.54
C GLU A 97 13.68 -6.82 4.92
N VAL A 98 12.61 -7.28 4.28
CA VAL A 98 11.24 -6.87 4.62
C VAL A 98 10.84 -7.37 6.02
N GLU A 99 11.15 -8.62 6.35
CA GLU A 99 10.91 -9.20 7.68
C GLU A 99 11.61 -8.39 8.76
N ASP A 100 12.90 -8.11 8.59
CA ASP A 100 13.70 -7.38 9.57
C ASP A 100 13.15 -5.95 9.79
N SER A 101 12.68 -5.30 8.71
CA SER A 101 12.06 -3.97 8.78
C SER A 101 10.71 -3.94 9.51
N MET A 102 9.96 -5.06 9.51
CA MET A 102 8.60 -5.14 10.05
C MET A 102 8.53 -5.88 11.40
N SER A 103 9.60 -6.57 11.81
CA SER A 103 9.67 -7.37 13.04
C SER A 103 9.36 -6.54 14.28
N ALA A 104 10.00 -5.36 14.41
CA ALA A 104 9.76 -4.47 15.54
C ALA A 104 8.29 -4.02 15.66
N LEU A 105 7.60 -3.84 14.52
CA LEU A 105 6.20 -3.44 14.49
C LEU A 105 5.28 -4.58 14.97
N ALA A 106 5.58 -5.83 14.60
CA ALA A 106 4.85 -7.00 15.06
C ALA A 106 5.09 -7.28 16.57
N GLU A 107 6.33 -7.15 17.02
CA GLU A 107 6.72 -7.31 18.43
C GLU A 107 6.00 -6.34 19.37
N GLN A 108 5.85 -5.08 18.96
CA GLN A 108 5.10 -4.07 19.73
C GLN A 108 3.65 -4.48 20.03
N LYS A 109 3.05 -5.34 19.19
CA LYS A 109 1.69 -5.87 19.38
C LYS A 109 1.68 -7.32 19.86
N ASN A 110 2.84 -7.85 20.29
CA ASN A 110 3.03 -9.23 20.72
C ASN A 110 2.56 -10.24 19.66
N LEU A 111 2.91 -10.00 18.39
CA LEU A 111 2.59 -10.90 17.27
C LEU A 111 3.82 -11.68 16.84
N LYS A 112 3.60 -12.92 16.38
CA LYS A 112 4.62 -13.68 15.65
C LYS A 112 4.56 -13.31 14.18
N LEU A 113 5.66 -12.85 13.60
CA LEU A 113 5.80 -12.61 12.17
C LEU A 113 6.85 -13.57 11.62
N SER A 114 6.54 -14.26 10.52
CA SER A 114 7.48 -15.17 9.87
C SER A 114 7.36 -15.12 8.35
N PHE A 115 8.50 -15.16 7.68
CA PHE A 115 8.60 -15.25 6.23
C PHE A 115 9.13 -16.63 5.83
N GLN A 116 8.47 -17.26 4.85
CA GLN A 116 8.84 -18.56 4.30
C GLN A 116 9.10 -18.42 2.81
N CYS A 117 10.32 -18.75 2.39
CA CYS A 117 10.75 -18.71 1.01
C CYS A 117 11.92 -19.67 0.83
N GLU A 118 12.00 -20.32 -0.32
CA GLU A 118 13.17 -21.13 -0.70
C GLU A 118 14.36 -20.20 -1.02
N GLU A 119 15.55 -20.48 -0.48
CA GLU A 119 16.74 -19.63 -0.63
C GLU A 119 17.16 -19.40 -2.10
N SER A 120 16.88 -20.39 -2.95
CA SER A 120 17.19 -20.36 -4.38
C SER A 120 16.14 -19.64 -5.22
N LEU A 121 15.01 -19.21 -4.66
CA LEU A 121 13.91 -18.62 -5.43
C LEU A 121 14.36 -17.29 -6.05
N GLN A 122 14.34 -17.25 -7.39
CA GLN A 122 14.59 -16.06 -8.19
C GLN A 122 13.30 -15.63 -8.88
N ALA A 123 13.05 -14.33 -8.95
CA ALA A 123 11.97 -13.78 -9.75
C ALA A 123 12.38 -12.44 -10.36
N GLU A 124 11.78 -12.11 -11.50
CA GLU A 124 11.95 -10.80 -12.13
C GLU A 124 10.79 -9.89 -11.74
N PHE A 125 11.07 -8.82 -11.00
CA PHE A 125 10.09 -7.83 -10.60
C PHE A 125 10.73 -6.48 -10.29
N ASP A 126 9.90 -5.44 -10.22
CA ASP A 126 10.31 -4.14 -9.68
C ASP A 126 10.32 -4.23 -8.14
N ARG A 127 11.53 -4.24 -7.58
CA ARG A 127 11.76 -4.43 -6.14
C ARG A 127 11.00 -3.40 -5.30
N ASP A 128 11.07 -2.13 -5.68
CA ASP A 128 10.47 -1.03 -4.90
C ASP A 128 8.94 -1.15 -4.88
N GLN A 129 8.34 -1.54 -6.02
CA GLN A 129 6.89 -1.70 -6.09
C GLN A 129 6.41 -2.92 -5.28
N ILE A 130 7.11 -4.05 -5.37
CA ILE A 130 6.75 -5.24 -4.60
C ILE A 130 6.97 -5.00 -3.10
N GLU A 131 8.03 -4.30 -2.70
CA GLU A 131 8.27 -3.92 -1.30
C GLU A 131 7.10 -3.11 -0.75
N LYS A 132 6.65 -2.08 -1.47
CA LYS A 132 5.48 -1.27 -1.10
C LYS A 132 4.24 -2.14 -0.90
N VAL A 133 3.99 -3.10 -1.79
CA VAL A 133 2.84 -4.02 -1.70
C VAL A 133 2.95 -4.88 -0.43
N ILE A 134 4.08 -5.53 -0.21
CA ILE A 134 4.26 -6.41 0.96
C ILE A 134 4.17 -5.61 2.25
N PHE A 135 4.81 -4.44 2.34
CA PHE A 135 4.71 -3.56 3.50
C PHE A 135 3.26 -3.19 3.81
N LYS A 136 2.47 -2.88 2.77
CA LYS A 136 1.06 -2.54 2.94
C LYS A 136 0.24 -3.71 3.47
N LEU A 137 0.48 -4.91 2.93
CA LEU A 137 -0.22 -6.13 3.34
C LEU A 137 0.16 -6.52 4.78
N VAL A 138 1.44 -6.59 5.09
CA VAL A 138 1.94 -6.94 6.44
C VAL A 138 1.52 -5.90 7.46
N TYR A 139 1.59 -4.59 7.14
CA TYR A 139 1.10 -3.54 8.02
C TYR A 139 -0.40 -3.72 8.34
N ASN A 140 -1.20 -4.03 7.33
CA ASN A 140 -2.63 -4.31 7.54
C ASN A 140 -2.81 -5.56 8.40
N ALA A 141 -2.07 -6.63 8.14
CA ALA A 141 -2.12 -7.85 8.95
C ALA A 141 -1.78 -7.56 10.43
N VAL A 142 -0.71 -6.80 10.70
CA VAL A 142 -0.35 -6.38 12.07
C VAL A 142 -1.44 -5.51 12.68
N LYS A 143 -2.01 -4.56 11.93
CA LYS A 143 -3.08 -3.68 12.42
C LYS A 143 -4.32 -4.46 12.86
N PHE A 144 -4.71 -5.50 12.13
CA PHE A 144 -5.99 -6.19 12.33
C PHE A 144 -5.88 -7.53 13.09
N THR A 145 -4.68 -8.08 13.27
CA THR A 145 -4.49 -9.32 14.06
C THR A 145 -4.50 -9.03 15.56
N HIS A 146 -5.19 -9.84 16.35
CA HIS A 146 -5.25 -9.68 17.82
C HIS A 146 -3.88 -9.99 18.46
N PRO A 147 -3.51 -9.31 19.57
CA PRO A 147 -2.27 -9.60 20.28
C PRO A 147 -2.13 -11.08 20.64
N GLY A 148 -0.92 -11.65 20.46
CA GLY A 148 -0.65 -13.08 20.63
C GLY A 148 -0.90 -13.94 19.38
N GLY A 149 -1.42 -13.36 18.30
CA GLY A 149 -1.60 -14.03 17.02
C GLY A 149 -0.31 -14.19 16.19
N SER A 150 -0.45 -14.77 15.01
CA SER A 150 0.65 -14.98 14.05
C SER A 150 0.30 -14.48 12.66
N ILE A 151 1.31 -14.00 11.95
CA ILE A 151 1.26 -13.56 10.56
C ILE A 151 2.36 -14.29 9.81
N GLU A 152 2.01 -14.92 8.70
CA GLU A 152 2.92 -15.70 7.89
C GLU A 152 2.88 -15.20 6.45
N VAL A 153 4.05 -14.94 5.87
CA VAL A 153 4.21 -14.55 4.48
C VAL A 153 4.96 -15.68 3.76
N ILE A 154 4.34 -16.24 2.73
CA ILE A 154 4.91 -17.40 2.02
C ILE A 154 5.09 -17.06 0.55
N ALA A 155 6.32 -17.23 0.05
CA ALA A 155 6.64 -17.16 -1.37
C ALA A 155 7.03 -18.55 -1.89
N ARG A 156 6.35 -18.98 -2.95
CA ARG A 156 6.59 -20.27 -3.62
C ARG A 156 6.57 -20.08 -5.12
N GLN A 157 7.38 -20.86 -5.82
CA GLN A 157 7.22 -21.03 -7.26
C GLN A 157 5.93 -21.84 -7.49
N VAL A 158 5.11 -21.37 -8.42
CA VAL A 158 3.93 -22.11 -8.89
C VAL A 158 4.22 -22.44 -10.34
N ASP A 159 4.28 -23.73 -10.64
CA ASP A 159 4.36 -24.18 -12.03
C ASP A 159 3.02 -23.85 -12.70
N GLU A 160 3.05 -23.08 -13.79
CA GLU A 160 1.88 -22.96 -14.64
C GLU A 160 1.61 -24.33 -15.27
N GLU A 161 0.65 -25.09 -14.72
CA GLU A 161 -0.10 -26.02 -15.56
C GLU A 161 -0.81 -25.16 -16.59
N VAL A 162 -0.20 -25.02 -17.77
CA VAL A 162 -0.89 -24.54 -18.97
C VAL A 162 -1.96 -25.59 -19.26
N THR A 163 -3.14 -25.43 -18.68
CA THR A 163 -4.36 -26.06 -19.18
C THR A 163 -4.61 -25.45 -20.55
N THR A 164 -3.98 -26.01 -21.57
CA THR A 164 -4.47 -25.93 -22.94
C THR A 164 -5.80 -26.69 -22.96
N GLU A 165 -6.88 -26.03 -22.57
CA GLU A 165 -8.20 -26.41 -23.06
C GLU A 165 -8.16 -26.16 -24.56
N GLU A 166 -7.79 -27.18 -25.33
CA GLU A 166 -8.21 -27.30 -26.72
C GLU A 166 -9.73 -27.33 -26.71
N GLU A 167 -10.35 -26.15 -26.78
CA GLU A 167 -11.74 -26.01 -27.16
C GLU A 167 -11.82 -26.53 -28.61
N LYS A 168 -12.08 -27.84 -28.75
CA LYS A 168 -12.49 -28.47 -30.00
C LYS A 168 -13.74 -27.74 -30.48
N ARG A 169 -13.55 -26.69 -31.27
CA ARG A 169 -14.55 -26.20 -32.21
C ARG A 169 -14.81 -27.32 -33.20
N THR A 170 -15.78 -28.16 -32.91
CA THR A 170 -16.45 -28.96 -33.91
C THR A 170 -17.06 -28.01 -34.94
N PRO A 171 -16.81 -28.20 -36.25
CA PRO A 171 -17.45 -27.39 -37.27
C PRO A 171 -18.91 -27.81 -37.42
N SER A 172 -19.78 -26.80 -37.46
CA SER A 172 -21.10 -26.74 -38.10
C SER A 172 -21.72 -28.04 -38.65
N THR A 173 -22.98 -28.30 -38.30
CA THR A 173 -23.91 -28.95 -39.22
C THR A 173 -25.22 -28.16 -39.24
N PRO A 174 -25.68 -27.66 -40.40
CA PRO A 174 -26.99 -27.01 -40.53
C PRO A 174 -28.07 -28.04 -40.88
N LEU A 175 -29.21 -27.95 -40.20
CA LEU A 175 -30.56 -28.22 -40.73
C LEU A 175 -31.61 -27.73 -39.72
#